data_AF-A0A958D2S1-F1
#
_entry.id   AF-A0A958D2S1-F1
#
_cell.length_a   1.000
_cell.length_b   1.000
_cell.length_c   1.000
_cell.angle_alpha   90.00
_cell.angle_beta   90.00
_cell.angle_gamma   90.00
#
_symmetry.space_group_name_H-M   'P 1'
#
loop_
_entity.id
_entity.type
_entity.pdbx_description
1 polymer ?
#
loop_
_entity_poly.entity_id
_entity_poly.type
_entity_poly.pdbx_seq_one_letter_code
_entity_poly.pdbx_strand_id
1 'polypeptide(L)'
;MSRLRRFHFPVHGLLVLLLCAIAAAPLLKPGYFWGAHDARHDVYFIFEYNRAVSGGDWLARWAPDFSWGYGYPFFLIYGPFTSFLGMLLVRFLGMGYPQAVEMLFAIAILASGLAMYGYVRSWLG
;
A
#
# COMPACT_ATOMS: atom_id res chain seq x y z
N MET A 1 15.09 2.38 -36.80
CA MET A 1 15.32 3.62 -36.04
C MET A 1 14.05 3.92 -35.24
N SER A 2 14.04 3.52 -33.96
CA SER A 2 12.91 3.71 -33.07
C SER A 2 12.70 5.20 -32.80
N ARG A 3 11.53 5.73 -33.20
CA ARG A 3 11.14 7.08 -32.79
C ARG A 3 11.00 7.08 -31.28
N LEU A 4 11.91 7.76 -30.58
CA LEU A 4 11.71 8.21 -29.21
C LEU A 4 10.42 9.04 -29.18
N ARG A 5 9.29 8.39 -28.88
CA ARG A 5 8.03 9.09 -28.63
C ARG A 5 8.25 9.95 -27.40
N ARG A 6 8.35 11.27 -27.59
CA ARG A 6 8.43 12.22 -26.48
C ARG A 6 7.30 11.92 -25.49
N PHE A 7 7.67 11.71 -24.23
CA PHE A 7 6.76 11.66 -23.09
C PHE A 7 6.07 13.02 -22.94
N HIS A 8 5.11 13.34 -23.80
CA HIS A 8 4.09 14.29 -23.45
C HIS A 8 3.18 13.54 -22.47
N PHE A 9 3.03 14.08 -21.26
CA PHE A 9 1.91 13.76 -20.37
C PHE A 9 0.72 14.54 -20.94
N PRO A 10 -0.16 13.93 -21.77
CA PRO A 10 -1.29 14.65 -22.30
C PRO A 10 -2.29 14.94 -21.17
N VAL A 11 -3.26 15.81 -21.45
CA VAL A 11 -4.43 16.08 -20.60
C VAL A 11 -5.05 14.81 -19.98
N HIS A 12 -5.03 13.69 -20.69
CA HIS A 12 -5.52 12.39 -20.23
C HIS A 12 -4.75 11.84 -19.01
N GLY A 13 -3.42 12.01 -18.95
CA GLY A 13 -2.63 11.57 -17.80
C GLY A 13 -2.95 12.39 -16.55
N LEU A 14 -3.16 13.70 -16.73
CA LEU A 14 -3.62 14.58 -15.65
C LEU A 14 -5.05 14.22 -15.21
N LEU A 15 -5.93 13.90 -16.15
CA LEU A 15 -7.29 13.44 -15.84
C LEU A 15 -7.27 12.14 -15.04
N VAL A 16 -6.42 11.18 -15.38
CA VAL A 16 -6.24 9.94 -14.61
C VAL A 16 -5.79 10.26 -13.18
N LEU A 17 -4.79 11.13 -13.01
CA LEU A 17 -4.33 11.55 -11.68
C LEU A 17 -5.45 12.23 -10.87
N LEU A 18 -6.26 13.09 -11.51
CA LEU A 18 -7.40 13.74 -10.88
C LEU A 18 -8.44 12.71 -10.41
N LEU A 19 -8.78 11.74 -11.26
CA LEU A 19 -9.75 10.69 -10.91
C LEU A 19 -9.22 9.79 -9.78
N CYS A 20 -7.93 9.42 -9.81
CA CYS A 20 -7.29 8.70 -8.72
C CYS A 20 -7.29 9.51 -7.41
N ALA A 21 -7.05 10.83 -7.47
CA ALA A 21 -7.11 11.70 -6.30
C ALA A 21 -8.53 11.76 -5.69
N ILE A 22 -9.56 11.85 -6.54
CA ILE A 22 -10.96 11.78 -6.10
C ILE A 22 -11.25 10.42 -5.44
N ALA A 23 -10.78 9.32 -6.03
CA ALA A 23 -10.96 7.98 -5.47
C ALA A 23 -10.21 7.75 -4.15
N ALA A 24 -9.04 8.37 -3.97
CA ALA A 24 -8.24 8.30 -2.75
C ALA A 24 -8.70 9.30 -1.66
N ALA A 25 -9.50 10.32 -2.00
CA ALA A 25 -9.94 11.35 -1.07
C ALA A 25 -10.59 10.83 0.23
N PRO A 26 -11.41 9.75 0.23
CA PRO A 26 -11.96 9.20 1.46
C PRO A 26 -10.92 8.74 2.48
N LEU A 27 -9.71 8.38 2.04
CA LEU A 27 -8.61 7.94 2.93
C LEU A 27 -8.12 9.06 3.86
N LEU A 28 -8.41 10.33 3.53
CA LEU A 28 -8.08 11.48 4.38
C LEU A 28 -9.07 11.67 5.54
N LYS A 29 -10.19 10.92 5.56
CA LYS A 29 -11.19 11.02 6.61
C LYS A 29 -10.64 10.41 7.91
N PRO A 30 -10.69 11.13 9.05
CA PRO A 30 -10.24 10.58 10.32
C PRO A 30 -10.94 9.24 10.64
N GLY A 31 -10.14 8.22 10.87
CA GLY A 31 -10.60 6.88 11.23
C GLY A 31 -11.31 6.13 10.11
N TYR A 32 -11.08 6.48 8.84
CA TYR A 32 -11.67 5.80 7.69
C TYR A 32 -11.54 4.27 7.78
N PHE A 33 -10.34 3.75 8.07
CA PHE A 33 -10.07 2.32 8.18
C PHE A 33 -10.71 1.64 9.40
N TRP A 34 -11.07 2.40 10.44
CA TRP A 34 -11.75 1.84 11.61
C TRP A 34 -13.23 1.57 11.36
N GLY A 35 -13.85 2.25 10.39
CA GLY A 35 -15.26 2.08 10.03
C GLY A 35 -15.55 0.91 9.08
N ALA A 36 -14.52 0.33 8.46
CA ALA A 36 -14.65 -0.81 7.55
C ALA A 36 -14.52 -2.15 8.29
N HIS A 37 -15.18 -3.19 7.77
CA HIS A 37 -15.22 -4.51 8.40
C HIS A 37 -13.81 -5.11 8.52
N ASP A 38 -13.11 -5.27 7.38
CA ASP A 38 -11.82 -5.96 7.33
C ASP A 38 -10.61 -5.02 7.37
N ALA A 39 -10.78 -3.74 7.06
CA ALA A 39 -9.67 -2.82 6.85
C ALA A 39 -8.83 -2.54 8.12
N ARG A 40 -9.39 -2.85 9.31
CA ARG A 40 -8.67 -2.83 10.58
C ARG A 40 -7.53 -3.85 10.62
N HIS A 41 -7.65 -4.95 9.88
CA HIS A 41 -6.63 -5.99 9.86
C HIS A 41 -5.32 -5.51 9.25
N ASP A 42 -5.35 -4.65 8.23
CA ASP A 42 -4.12 -4.11 7.62
C ASP A 42 -3.25 -3.34 8.63
N VAL A 43 -3.89 -2.65 9.58
CA VAL A 43 -3.22 -1.98 10.70
C VAL A 43 -2.52 -3.01 11.58
N TYR A 44 -3.22 -4.10 11.92
CA TYR A 44 -2.67 -5.19 12.74
C TYR A 44 -1.54 -5.93 12.02
N PHE A 45 -1.61 -6.12 10.71
CA PHE A 45 -0.57 -6.79 9.94
C PHE A 45 0.73 -5.98 9.92
N ILE A 46 0.66 -4.67 9.70
CA ILE A 46 1.84 -3.80 9.79
C ILE A 46 2.40 -3.80 11.22
N PHE A 47 1.52 -3.74 12.23
CA PHE A 47 1.93 -3.80 13.63
C PHE A 47 2.68 -5.09 13.95
N GLU A 48 2.13 -6.26 13.61
CA GLU A 48 2.75 -7.56 13.83
C GLU A 48 4.07 -7.72 13.06
N TYR A 49 4.11 -7.27 11.81
CA TYR A 49 5.34 -7.27 11.03
C TYR A 49 6.40 -6.41 11.75
N ASN A 50 6.02 -5.22 12.21
CA ASN A 50 6.91 -4.35 12.95
C ASN A 50 7.40 -5.01 14.25
N ARG A 51 6.56 -5.75 14.97
CA ARG A 51 6.98 -6.52 16.15
C ARG A 51 8.00 -7.61 15.81
N ALA A 52 7.77 -8.38 14.75
CA ALA A 52 8.72 -9.39 14.30
C ALA A 52 10.09 -8.78 13.97
N VAL A 53 10.11 -7.63 13.28
CA VAL A 53 11.35 -6.89 12.99
C VAL A 53 12.03 -6.39 14.27
N SER A 54 11.27 -5.96 15.28
CA SER A 54 11.84 -5.56 16.58
C SER A 54 12.48 -6.75 17.31
N GLY A 55 12.00 -7.96 17.07
CA GLY A 55 12.60 -9.21 17.53
C GLY A 55 13.77 -9.71 16.67
N GLY A 56 14.16 -8.97 15.61
CA GLY A 56 15.27 -9.30 14.72
C GLY A 56 14.88 -10.01 13.42
N ASP A 57 13.61 -10.35 13.21
CA ASP A 57 13.15 -11.01 11.98
C ASP A 57 12.67 -9.99 10.93
N TRP A 58 13.60 -9.58 10.05
CA TRP A 58 13.33 -8.61 8.99
C TRP A 58 12.47 -9.14 7.85
N LEU A 59 12.46 -10.45 7.63
CA LEU A 59 11.69 -11.14 6.61
C LEU A 59 10.64 -12.02 7.27
N ALA A 60 9.86 -11.37 8.14
CA ALA A 60 8.91 -12.01 9.04
C ALA A 60 8.00 -12.98 8.29
N ARG A 61 8.03 -14.23 8.75
CA ARG A 61 7.10 -15.30 8.33
C ARG A 61 5.98 -15.49 9.35
N TRP A 62 6.23 -15.04 10.57
CA TRP A 62 5.42 -15.28 11.75
C TRP A 62 4.94 -13.96 12.35
N ALA A 63 3.66 -13.88 12.69
CA ALA A 63 3.08 -12.80 13.48
C ALA A 63 3.14 -13.23 14.97
N PRO A 64 3.93 -12.55 15.83
CA PRO A 64 4.22 -13.02 17.18
C PRO A 64 3.02 -13.00 18.14
N ASP A 65 2.16 -11.99 18.09
CA ASP A 65 1.09 -11.82 19.06
C ASP A 65 -0.23 -12.48 18.60
N PHE A 66 -0.31 -12.92 17.34
CA PHE A 66 -1.46 -13.64 16.83
C PHE A 66 -1.70 -14.96 17.58
N SER A 67 -2.92 -15.50 17.48
CA SER A 67 -3.31 -16.72 18.20
C SER A 67 -3.05 -16.62 19.71
N TRP A 68 -3.50 -15.54 20.37
CA TRP A 68 -3.28 -15.31 21.81
C TRP A 68 -1.80 -15.33 22.25
N GLY A 69 -0.88 -14.90 21.38
CA GLY A 69 0.56 -14.83 21.69
C GLY A 69 1.35 -16.12 21.50
N TYR A 70 0.71 -17.21 21.03
CA TYR A 70 1.44 -18.36 20.49
C TYR A 70 2.06 -18.07 19.11
N GLY A 71 1.55 -17.01 18.49
CA GLY A 71 1.87 -16.54 17.16
C GLY A 71 1.25 -17.39 16.04
N TYR A 72 1.42 -16.94 14.81
CA TYR A 72 0.78 -17.52 13.64
C TYR A 72 1.66 -17.36 12.38
N PRO A 73 1.75 -18.36 11.46
CA PRO A 73 2.50 -18.25 10.21
C PRO A 73 1.81 -17.35 9.18
N PHE A 74 1.40 -16.16 9.59
CA PHE A 74 0.55 -15.27 8.84
C PHE A 74 1.16 -14.89 7.49
N PHE A 75 2.42 -14.45 7.53
CA PHE A 75 3.12 -13.90 6.37
C PHE A 75 3.62 -14.96 5.37
N LEU A 76 3.41 -16.24 5.67
CA LEU A 76 3.56 -17.32 4.69
C LEU A 76 2.33 -17.46 3.79
N ILE A 77 1.14 -17.16 4.32
CA ILE A 77 -0.14 -17.29 3.63
C ILE A 77 -0.53 -15.95 2.99
N TYR A 78 -0.43 -14.87 3.76
CA TYR A 78 -0.65 -13.50 3.29
C TYR A 78 0.69 -12.88 2.92
N GLY A 79 0.83 -12.49 1.65
CA GLY A 79 2.09 -11.95 1.14
C GLY A 79 2.62 -10.77 1.98
N PRO A 80 3.89 -10.80 2.42
CA PRO A 80 4.40 -9.83 3.39
C PRO A 80 4.65 -8.44 2.80
N PHE A 81 4.62 -8.29 1.47
CA PHE A 81 5.12 -7.11 0.77
C PHE A 81 4.52 -5.79 1.29
N THR A 82 3.19 -5.73 1.45
CA THR A 82 2.50 -4.52 1.92
C THR A 82 2.77 -4.25 3.40
N SER A 83 2.82 -5.31 4.23
CA SER A 83 3.13 -5.19 5.66
C SER A 83 4.58 -4.75 5.89
N PHE A 84 5.51 -5.25 5.08
CA PHE A 84 6.90 -4.84 5.04
C PHE A 84 7.02 -3.36 4.67
N LEU A 85 6.39 -2.91 3.58
CA LEU A 85 6.41 -1.48 3.19
C LEU A 85 5.80 -0.60 4.27
N GLY A 86 4.67 -1.00 4.85
CA GLY A 86 4.02 -0.26 5.94
C GLY A 86 4.92 -0.15 7.16
N MET A 87 5.63 -1.23 7.50
CA MET A 87 6.61 -1.24 8.59
C MET A 87 7.74 -0.25 8.31
N LEU A 88 8.23 -0.15 7.07
CA LEU A 88 9.24 0.85 6.71
C LEU A 88 8.72 2.29 6.90
N LEU A 89 7.47 2.57 6.51
CA LEU A 89 6.85 3.88 6.71
C LEU A 89 6.76 4.23 8.21
N VAL A 90 6.33 3.27 9.04
CA VAL A 90 6.25 3.46 10.49
C VAL A 90 7.62 3.68 11.11
N ARG A 91 8.61 2.82 10.81
CA ARG A 91 9.95 2.89 11.42
C ARG A 91 10.77 4.09 10.99
N PHE A 92 10.77 4.42 9.70
CA PHE A 92 11.71 5.39 9.14
C PHE A 92 11.09 6.77 8.90
N LEU A 93 9.77 6.85 8.73
CA LEU A 93 9.06 8.13 8.54
C LEU A 93 8.23 8.54 9.75
N GLY A 94 8.21 7.73 10.82
CA GLY A 94 7.48 8.03 12.05
C GLY A 94 5.96 8.08 11.87
N MET A 95 5.43 7.47 10.81
CA MET A 95 3.99 7.41 10.58
C MET A 95 3.32 6.51 11.62
N GLY A 96 2.09 6.84 12.02
CA GLY A 96 1.26 5.88 12.74
C GLY A 96 0.78 4.77 11.79
N TYR A 97 0.39 3.62 12.38
CA TYR A 97 -0.02 2.45 11.60
C TYR A 97 -1.22 2.73 10.66
N PRO A 98 -2.31 3.42 11.10
CA PRO A 98 -3.40 3.76 10.18
C PRO A 98 -2.94 4.65 9.01
N GLN A 99 -2.10 5.65 9.28
CA GLN A 99 -1.58 6.53 8.24
C GLN A 99 -0.71 5.78 7.22
N ALA A 100 0.07 4.79 7.67
CA ALA A 100 0.84 3.93 6.77
C ALA A 100 -0.08 3.11 5.85
N VAL A 101 -1.18 2.54 6.35
CA VAL A 101 -2.18 1.86 5.52
C VAL A 101 -2.80 2.83 4.50
N GLU A 102 -3.27 3.99 4.96
CA GLU A 102 -3.88 5.03 4.10
C GLU A 102 -2.93 5.47 2.97
N MET A 103 -1.67 5.71 3.30
CA MET A 103 -0.63 6.10 2.32
C MET A 103 -0.40 4.98 1.28
N LEU A 104 -0.29 3.72 1.72
CA LEU A 104 -0.07 2.59 0.81
C LEU A 104 -1.27 2.39 -0.14
N PHE A 105 -2.50 2.53 0.35
CA PHE A 105 -3.69 2.47 -0.49
C PHE A 105 -3.74 3.62 -1.50
N ALA A 106 -3.41 4.85 -1.09
CA ALA A 106 -3.35 6.00 -1.99
C ALA A 106 -2.30 5.79 -3.10
N ILE A 107 -1.11 5.31 -2.75
CA ILE A 107 -0.06 4.96 -3.70
C ILE A 107 -0.53 3.85 -4.65
N ALA A 108 -1.18 2.81 -4.14
CA ALA A 108 -1.70 1.71 -4.96
C ALA A 108 -2.72 2.20 -5.99
N ILE A 109 -3.68 3.04 -5.59
CA ILE A 109 -4.68 3.64 -6.49
C ILE A 109 -3.99 4.45 -7.61
N LEU A 110 -3.04 5.31 -7.25
CA LEU A 110 -2.30 6.12 -8.22
C LEU A 110 -1.46 5.26 -9.17
N ALA A 111 -0.71 4.29 -8.62
CA ALA A 111 0.14 3.39 -9.39
C ALA A 111 -0.70 2.53 -10.36
N SER A 112 -1.84 1.99 -9.91
CA SER A 112 -2.76 1.24 -10.76
C SER A 112 -3.33 2.10 -11.89
N GLY A 113 -3.76 3.33 -11.60
CA GLY A 113 -4.26 4.25 -12.62
C GLY A 113 -3.21 4.59 -13.68
N LEU A 114 -1.99 4.93 -13.25
CA LEU A 114 -0.88 5.23 -14.17
C LEU A 114 -0.43 4.00 -14.97
N ALA A 115 -0.38 2.82 -14.34
CA ALA A 115 -0.05 1.57 -15.02
C ALA A 115 -1.07 1.24 -16.11
N MET A 116 -2.37 1.36 -15.79
CA MET A 116 -3.43 1.09 -16.76
C MET A 116 -3.44 2.12 -17.90
N TYR A 117 -3.23 3.40 -17.59
CA TYR A 117 -3.06 4.43 -18.60
C TYR A 117 -1.89 4.11 -19.56
N GLY A 118 -0.74 3.73 -19.01
CA GLY A 118 0.43 3.31 -19.78
C GLY A 118 0.17 2.08 -20.64
N TYR A 119 -0.55 1.09 -20.10
CA TYR A 119 -0.95 -0.12 -20.81
C TYR A 119 -1.89 0.18 -22.00
N VAL A 120 -2.94 0.97 -21.78
CA VAL A 120 -3.87 1.33 -22.86
C VAL A 120 -3.17 2.14 -23.94
N ARG A 121 -2.30 3.08 -23.56
CA ARG A 121 -1.51 3.86 -24.52
C ARG A 121 -0.55 3.00 -25.33
N SER A 122 0.07 1.99 -24.71
CA SER A 122 0.97 1.09 -25.46
C SER A 122 0.23 0.24 -26.49
N TRP A 123 -1.05 -0.07 -26.23
CA TRP A 123 -1.93 -0.80 -27.14
C TRP A 123 -2.55 0.07 -28.24
N LEU A 124 -3.09 1.24 -27.88
CA LEU A 124 -3.89 2.08 -28.79
C LEU A 124 -3.07 3.13 -29.55
N GLY A 125 -1.83 3.40 -29.13
CA GLY A 125 -0.90 4.32 -29.80
C GLY A 125 -0.86 5.73 -29.24
#